data_AF-A0A8J4R1M8-F1
#
_entry.id   AF-A0A8J4R1M8-F1
#
_cell.length_a   1.000
_cell.length_b   1.000
_cell.length_c   1.000
_cell.angle_alpha   90.00
_cell.angle_beta   90.00
_cell.angle_gamma   90.00
#
_symmetry.space_group_name_H-M   'P 1'
#
loop_
_entity.id
_entity.type
_entity.pdbx_description
1 polymer ?
#
loop_
_entity_poly.entity_id
_entity_poly.type
_entity_poly.pdbx_seq_one_letter_code
_entity_poly.pdbx_strand_id
1 'polypeptide(L)'
;NIEAQSSDASQLIPQHNYKLDVHAMNSRHPGEFECREFRESILGVMPHHWDRREDTLLKLGHFRRHKRKTTKKTAGKSTNYPFHKPEENHPPGKDSTKKISNLIGQAANYANSAKTKKPGPYIPTITNYTKIWWVPNVVVAHQKEGIEVLHLASGRTACKLHLQEGGLHADINGDGVLDHVQAVGGNGAEQTVVSGSMDVLRPCWAVATSGVPVREQLFNASICHHSPFNFLQHGEFSRYYGRTADVTSLEVATPILIPRSDGHRHRKGSHGDVIFLTNRGEVTSYSPGLHGHGADWQWQLTTGATWSNLPSPSAGDQEAVVISPGGSPLTTVDLPGTPTHALICEDFSNDGLTDLIVVTPSGVYGFVQTRQPGALFFSTLVGCLILVMGVIFVTQHLNSIKGKPRPSSGPR
;
A
#
# COMPACT_ATOMS: atom_id res chain seq x y z
N ASN A 1 -18.32 -34.27 -17.76
CA ASN A 1 -19.00 -33.38 -16.80
C ASN A 1 -18.25 -33.38 -15.49
N ILE A 2 -17.31 -32.45 -15.35
CA ILE A 2 -16.75 -32.11 -14.04
C ILE A 2 -17.66 -30.99 -13.54
N GLU A 3 -18.55 -31.30 -12.62
CA GLU A 3 -19.32 -30.29 -11.91
C GLU A 3 -18.32 -29.37 -11.20
N ALA A 4 -18.26 -28.11 -11.64
CA ALA A 4 -17.61 -27.07 -10.88
C ALA A 4 -18.39 -26.92 -9.57
N GLN A 5 -17.81 -27.34 -8.45
CA GLN A 5 -18.30 -26.97 -7.13
C GLN A 5 -18.42 -25.45 -7.10
N SER A 6 -19.62 -24.91 -6.88
CA SER A 6 -19.78 -23.48 -6.69
C SER A 6 -18.93 -23.07 -5.49
N SER A 7 -18.05 -22.08 -5.70
CA SER A 7 -17.29 -21.41 -4.65
C SER A 7 -18.27 -20.71 -3.71
N ASP A 8 -18.75 -21.45 -2.72
CA ASP A 8 -19.83 -21.01 -1.85
C ASP A 8 -19.26 -20.02 -0.84
N ALA A 9 -19.34 -18.72 -1.16
CA ALA A 9 -18.87 -17.61 -0.32
C ALA A 9 -19.44 -17.68 1.11
N SER A 10 -20.56 -18.39 1.29
CA SER A 10 -21.16 -18.73 2.58
C SER A 10 -20.24 -19.52 3.52
N GLN A 11 -19.25 -20.27 3.01
CA GLN A 11 -18.26 -20.99 3.83
C GLN A 11 -17.25 -20.07 4.51
N LEU A 12 -17.03 -18.86 3.97
CA LEU A 12 -16.13 -17.85 4.53
C LEU A 12 -16.81 -17.03 5.64
N ILE A 13 -18.14 -17.10 5.75
CA ILE A 13 -18.95 -16.43 6.75
C ILE A 13 -19.17 -17.38 7.92
N PRO A 14 -18.64 -17.10 9.13
CA PRO A 14 -18.77 -18.02 10.26
C PRO A 14 -20.24 -18.12 10.69
N GLN A 15 -20.85 -19.30 10.58
CA GLN A 15 -22.28 -19.47 10.89
C GLN A 15 -22.55 -19.70 12.38
N HIS A 16 -21.66 -20.38 13.11
CA HIS A 16 -21.92 -20.72 14.52
C HIS A 16 -20.67 -20.76 15.44
N ASN A 17 -19.47 -21.06 14.94
CA ASN A 17 -18.25 -21.06 15.76
C ASN A 17 -16.99 -20.91 14.90
N TYR A 18 -16.46 -19.69 14.85
CA TYR A 18 -15.32 -19.33 14.01
C TYR A 18 -14.10 -20.25 14.15
N LYS A 19 -13.85 -20.85 15.32
CA LYS A 19 -12.69 -21.75 15.50
C LYS A 19 -12.86 -23.03 14.70
N LEU A 20 -14.07 -23.58 14.66
CA LEU A 20 -14.38 -24.79 13.90
C LEU A 20 -14.34 -24.50 12.40
N ASP A 21 -14.90 -23.36 11.97
CA ASP A 21 -14.97 -22.94 10.57
C ASP A 21 -13.56 -22.68 9.99
N VAL A 22 -12.67 -22.07 10.77
CA VAL A 22 -11.24 -21.90 10.41
C VAL A 22 -10.55 -23.25 10.21
N HIS A 23 -10.83 -24.24 11.07
CA HIS A 23 -10.21 -25.56 10.92
C HIS A 23 -10.76 -26.33 9.71
N ALA A 24 -12.05 -26.18 9.40
CA ALA A 24 -12.70 -26.79 8.23
C ALA A 24 -12.18 -26.22 6.90
N MET A 25 -12.02 -24.89 6.81
CA MET A 25 -11.48 -24.23 5.60
C MET A 25 -9.98 -24.52 5.36
N ASN A 26 -9.26 -24.93 6.39
CA ASN A 26 -7.83 -25.24 6.32
C ASN A 26 -7.58 -26.74 6.15
N SER A 27 -8.31 -27.45 5.28
CA SER A 27 -7.90 -28.80 4.91
C SER A 27 -6.50 -28.75 4.27
N ARG A 28 -5.50 -29.35 4.94
CA ARG A 28 -4.08 -29.16 4.57
C ARG A 28 -3.54 -30.37 3.84
N HIS A 29 -2.74 -30.11 2.82
CA HIS A 29 -1.85 -31.14 2.29
C HIS A 29 -0.61 -31.29 3.19
N PRO A 30 0.01 -32.49 3.23
CA PRO A 30 1.24 -32.71 3.98
C PRO A 30 2.35 -31.72 3.59
N GLY A 31 2.79 -30.89 4.54
CA GLY A 31 3.86 -29.91 4.37
C GLY A 31 3.41 -28.45 4.27
N GLU A 32 2.10 -28.19 4.22
CA GLU A 32 1.53 -26.85 4.33
C GLU A 32 1.55 -26.36 5.79
N PHE A 33 1.93 -25.10 5.98
CA PHE A 33 1.88 -24.42 7.28
C PHE A 33 0.65 -23.53 7.38
N GLU A 34 0.29 -23.15 8.60
CA GLU A 34 -0.67 -22.07 8.80
C GLU A 34 -0.11 -20.76 8.27
N CYS A 35 -0.89 -20.06 7.45
CA CYS A 35 -0.55 -18.70 7.04
C CYS A 35 -0.33 -17.76 8.24
N ARG A 36 -0.94 -18.05 9.40
CA ARG A 36 -0.66 -17.35 10.67
C ARG A 36 0.81 -17.43 11.11
N GLU A 37 1.53 -18.51 10.78
CA GLU A 37 2.97 -18.59 11.02
C GLU A 37 3.75 -17.57 10.21
N PHE A 38 3.23 -17.12 9.07
CA PHE A 38 3.83 -16.12 8.20
C PHE A 38 3.13 -14.76 8.27
N ARG A 39 2.37 -14.49 9.36
CA ARG A 39 1.54 -13.28 9.50
C ARG A 39 2.25 -12.00 9.04
N GLU A 40 3.49 -11.79 9.47
CA GLU A 40 4.25 -10.58 9.10
C GLU A 40 4.54 -10.49 7.60
N SER A 41 4.85 -11.62 6.98
CA SER A 41 5.16 -11.70 5.55
C SER A 41 3.90 -11.59 4.70
N ILE A 42 2.77 -12.11 5.19
CA ILE A 42 1.47 -11.98 4.52
C ILE A 42 1.00 -10.53 4.51
N LEU A 43 1.08 -9.83 5.65
CA LEU A 43 0.76 -8.40 5.70
C LEU A 43 1.69 -7.58 4.79
N GLY A 44 2.93 -8.01 4.62
CA GLY A 44 3.89 -7.33 3.74
C GLY A 44 3.63 -7.50 2.24
N VAL A 45 2.69 -8.36 1.83
CA VAL A 45 2.26 -8.52 0.43
C VAL A 45 0.86 -7.98 0.16
N MET A 46 0.21 -7.40 1.18
CA MET A 46 -1.04 -6.66 1.03
C MET A 46 -0.79 -5.29 0.35
N PRO A 47 -1.82 -4.66 -0.25
CA PRO A 47 -3.23 -5.08 -0.31
C PRO A 47 -3.51 -6.23 -1.28
N HIS A 48 -4.59 -6.97 -1.02
CA HIS A 48 -5.19 -7.93 -1.95
C HIS A 48 -6.60 -7.46 -2.35
N HIS A 49 -6.86 -7.41 -3.64
CA HIS A 49 -8.18 -7.19 -4.23
C HIS A 49 -8.29 -8.10 -5.46
N TRP A 50 -9.49 -8.57 -5.75
CA TRP A 50 -9.77 -9.39 -6.93
C TRP A 50 -11.23 -9.23 -7.32
N ASP A 51 -11.48 -8.61 -8.47
CA ASP A 51 -12.80 -8.48 -9.09
C ASP A 51 -12.88 -9.23 -10.41
N ARG A 52 -11.80 -9.19 -11.19
CA ARG A 52 -11.74 -9.77 -12.53
C ARG A 52 -10.54 -10.70 -12.67
N ARG A 53 -10.56 -11.50 -13.74
CA ARG A 53 -9.49 -12.48 -14.01
C ARG A 53 -8.15 -11.79 -14.21
N GLU A 54 -8.17 -10.58 -14.76
CA GLU A 54 -7.02 -9.73 -15.04
C GLU A 54 -6.33 -9.23 -13.75
N ASP A 55 -7.01 -9.26 -12.60
CA ASP A 55 -6.43 -8.86 -11.29
C ASP A 55 -5.55 -9.96 -10.68
N THR A 56 -5.46 -11.13 -11.32
CA THR A 56 -4.61 -12.22 -10.88
C THR A 56 -3.14 -11.83 -11.02
N LEU A 57 -2.41 -11.83 -9.89
CA LEU A 57 -1.06 -11.27 -9.83
C LEU A 57 -0.09 -12.22 -9.13
N LEU A 58 1.09 -12.40 -9.72
CA LEU A 58 2.19 -13.16 -9.13
C LEU A 58 3.31 -12.20 -8.70
N LYS A 59 3.71 -12.27 -7.43
CA LYS A 59 4.78 -11.46 -6.84
C LYS A 59 5.85 -12.33 -6.20
N LEU A 60 7.12 -11.98 -6.41
CA LEU A 60 8.22 -12.58 -5.68
C LEU A 60 8.29 -12.01 -4.27
N GLY A 61 8.49 -12.87 -3.28
CA GLY A 61 8.51 -12.47 -1.87
C GLY A 61 9.56 -13.21 -1.06
N HIS A 62 9.92 -12.62 0.09
CA HIS A 62 10.74 -13.26 1.10
C HIS A 62 9.92 -13.51 2.38
N PHE A 63 9.46 -14.73 2.55
CA PHE A 63 8.63 -15.16 3.67
C PHE A 63 9.46 -15.67 4.84
N ARG A 64 9.11 -15.20 6.03
CA ARG A 64 9.72 -15.59 7.30
C ARG A 64 8.64 -15.96 8.29
N ARG A 65 8.94 -16.98 9.09
CA ARG A 65 8.07 -17.29 10.22
C ARG A 65 8.08 -16.12 11.20
N HIS A 66 6.88 -15.66 11.53
CA HIS A 66 6.61 -14.70 12.57
C HIS A 66 7.19 -15.22 13.89
N LYS A 67 8.05 -14.40 14.52
CA LYS A 67 8.60 -14.72 15.83
C LYS A 67 7.50 -14.57 16.87
N ARG A 68 6.89 -15.68 17.30
CA ARG A 68 6.06 -15.67 18.51
C ARG A 68 6.95 -15.17 19.65
N LYS A 69 6.55 -14.08 20.32
CA LYS A 69 7.12 -13.78 21.64
C LYS A 69 6.91 -15.04 22.47
N THR A 70 7.99 -15.70 22.86
CA THR A 70 7.93 -16.70 23.93
C THR A 70 7.29 -15.96 25.10
N THR A 71 6.06 -16.33 25.45
CA THR A 71 5.46 -15.86 26.69
C THR A 71 6.51 -16.06 27.76
N LYS A 72 6.78 -15.03 28.57
CA LYS A 72 7.61 -15.19 29.77
C LYS A 72 7.03 -16.43 30.44
N LYS A 73 7.77 -17.54 30.45
CA LYS A 73 7.45 -18.65 31.34
C LYS A 73 7.34 -17.97 32.71
N THR A 74 6.14 -17.96 33.28
CA THR A 74 5.99 -17.78 34.72
C THR A 74 7.02 -18.70 35.33
N ALA A 75 7.87 -18.18 36.21
CA ALA A 75 8.95 -18.94 36.82
C ALA A 75 8.34 -20.05 37.70
N GLY A 76 7.90 -21.14 37.05
CA GLY A 76 7.62 -22.40 37.68
C GLY A 76 8.94 -22.94 38.16
N LYS A 77 9.00 -23.26 39.47
CA LYS A 77 10.12 -23.89 40.16
C LYS A 77 10.86 -24.85 39.23
N SER A 78 12.18 -24.66 39.11
CA SER A 78 13.07 -25.59 38.43
C SER A 78 12.91 -26.97 39.08
N THR A 79 12.26 -27.90 38.38
CA THR A 79 12.40 -29.32 38.68
C THR A 79 13.80 -29.73 38.24
N ASN A 80 14.69 -29.90 39.22
CA ASN A 80 16.01 -30.49 39.03
C ASN A 80 15.82 -31.93 38.52
N TYR A 81 16.10 -32.15 37.23
CA TYR A 81 16.35 -33.49 36.72
C TYR A 81 17.86 -33.79 36.88
N PRO A 82 18.24 -34.89 37.52
CA PRO A 82 19.65 -35.23 37.72
C PRO A 82 20.16 -35.97 36.48
N PHE A 83 20.42 -35.25 35.39
CA PHE A 83 21.28 -35.76 34.32
C PHE A 83 22.23 -34.65 33.87
N HIS A 84 23.50 -34.84 34.22
CA HIS A 84 24.61 -33.96 33.93
C HIS A 84 24.90 -33.99 32.42
N LYS A 85 24.64 -32.89 31.71
CA LYS A 85 25.19 -32.68 30.36
C LYS A 85 26.53 -31.94 30.52
N PRO A 86 27.67 -32.49 30.05
CA PRO A 86 28.93 -31.78 30.15
C PRO A 86 28.94 -30.59 29.19
N GLU A 87 29.48 -29.48 29.68
CA GLU A 87 29.65 -28.22 28.98
C GLU A 87 30.93 -28.30 28.14
N GLU A 88 30.77 -28.43 26.82
CA GLU A 88 31.88 -28.61 25.89
C GLU A 88 32.48 -27.25 25.52
N ASN A 89 33.30 -26.71 26.42
CA ASN A 89 34.20 -25.62 26.10
C ASN A 89 35.51 -26.20 25.58
N HIS A 90 36.05 -25.57 24.53
CA HIS A 90 37.34 -25.80 23.83
C HIS A 90 37.27 -26.65 22.53
N PRO A 91 37.30 -26.03 21.34
CA PRO A 91 37.81 -26.68 20.14
C PRO A 91 39.35 -26.81 20.25
N PRO A 92 39.95 -27.93 19.80
CA PRO A 92 41.38 -28.18 19.96
C PRO A 92 42.22 -27.40 18.92
N GLY A 93 43.39 -26.91 19.34
CA GLY A 93 44.45 -26.45 18.43
C GLY A 93 44.68 -24.93 18.31
N LYS A 94 44.62 -24.18 19.42
CA LYS A 94 45.02 -22.76 19.41
C LYS A 94 46.05 -22.47 20.51
N ASP A 95 47.32 -22.67 20.16
CA ASP A 95 48.45 -22.30 21.01
C ASP A 95 48.51 -20.77 21.18
N SER A 96 48.39 -20.32 22.43
CA SER A 96 48.27 -18.90 22.82
C SER A 96 49.63 -18.16 22.88
N THR A 97 50.73 -18.78 22.43
CA THR A 97 52.10 -18.30 22.69
C THR A 97 52.74 -17.50 21.56
N LYS A 98 52.04 -17.21 20.45
CA LYS A 98 52.61 -16.43 19.33
C LYS A 98 51.82 -15.17 19.00
N LYS A 99 51.87 -14.18 19.90
CA LYS A 99 51.28 -12.83 19.68
C LYS A 99 52.01 -12.01 18.62
N ILE A 100 53.29 -12.28 18.35
CA ILE A 100 54.11 -11.42 17.48
C ILE A 100 53.99 -11.82 16.00
N SER A 101 53.80 -13.11 15.67
CA SER A 101 53.62 -13.57 14.28
C SER A 101 52.29 -13.14 13.67
N ASN A 102 51.25 -12.94 14.49
CA ASN A 102 49.93 -12.52 14.00
C ASN A 102 49.88 -11.04 13.60
N LEU A 103 50.76 -10.21 14.17
CA LEU A 103 50.82 -8.78 13.84
C LEU A 103 51.52 -8.52 12.51
N ILE A 104 52.60 -9.26 12.22
CA ILE A 104 53.35 -9.13 10.96
C ILE A 104 52.56 -9.70 9.78
N GLY A 105 51.80 -10.79 10.01
CA GLY A 105 50.91 -11.36 8.98
C GLY A 105 49.73 -10.45 8.61
N GLN A 106 49.23 -9.63 9.54
CA GLN A 106 48.14 -8.68 9.26
C GLN A 106 48.59 -7.52 8.36
N ALA A 107 49.82 -7.02 8.53
CA ALA A 107 50.36 -5.93 7.72
C ALA A 107 50.64 -6.38 6.26
N ALA A 108 51.16 -7.59 6.07
CA ALA A 108 51.40 -8.16 4.73
C ALA A 108 50.10 -8.41 3.95
N ASN A 109 49.01 -8.78 4.64
CA ASN A 109 47.70 -8.96 4.01
C ASN A 109 47.02 -7.64 3.64
N TYR A 110 47.29 -6.56 4.39
CA TYR A 110 46.77 -5.23 4.09
C TYR A 110 47.44 -4.60 2.86
N ALA A 111 48.74 -4.87 2.63
CA ALA A 111 49.48 -4.36 1.48
C ALA A 111 49.10 -5.04 0.14
N ASN A 112 48.64 -6.30 0.19
CA ASN A 112 48.26 -7.06 -1.01
C ASN A 112 46.80 -6.89 -1.47
N SER A 113 45.95 -6.13 -0.75
CA SER A 113 44.52 -6.00 -1.09
C SER A 113 44.20 -4.88 -2.09
N ALA A 114 45.21 -4.12 -2.54
CA ALA A 114 45.06 -2.99 -3.48
C ALA A 114 44.82 -3.40 -4.95
N LYS A 115 44.03 -4.46 -5.20
CA LYS A 115 43.44 -4.74 -6.52
C LYS A 115 41.94 -4.91 -6.40
N THR A 116 41.23 -3.80 -6.46
CA THR A 116 39.77 -3.72 -6.60
C THR A 116 39.34 -4.22 -7.98
N LYS A 117 39.27 -5.55 -8.16
CA LYS A 117 38.36 -6.12 -9.16
C LYS A 117 36.96 -5.97 -8.61
N LYS A 118 36.13 -5.10 -9.21
CA LYS A 118 34.69 -5.06 -8.91
C LYS A 118 34.14 -6.46 -9.20
N PRO A 119 33.66 -7.23 -8.18
CA PRO A 119 33.00 -8.48 -8.47
C PRO A 119 31.73 -8.15 -9.27
N GLY A 120 31.49 -8.87 -10.37
CA GLY A 120 30.22 -8.79 -11.07
C GLY A 120 29.05 -9.08 -10.11
N PRO A 121 27.81 -8.69 -10.45
CA PRO A 121 26.66 -8.94 -9.60
C PRO A 121 26.52 -10.45 -9.37
N TYR A 122 26.81 -10.91 -8.15
CA TYR A 122 26.60 -12.28 -7.75
C TYR A 122 25.10 -12.50 -7.60
N ILE A 123 24.51 -13.24 -8.54
CA ILE A 123 23.14 -13.71 -8.47
C ILE A 123 23.17 -15.06 -7.73
N PRO A 124 22.65 -15.16 -6.50
CA PRO A 124 22.68 -16.41 -5.75
C PRO A 124 21.72 -17.43 -6.38
N THR A 125 22.19 -18.67 -6.58
CA THR A 125 21.30 -19.79 -6.92
C THR A 125 20.34 -20.02 -5.75
N ILE A 126 19.04 -19.89 -6.01
CA ILE A 126 17.99 -20.12 -5.00
C ILE A 126 17.90 -21.62 -4.75
N THR A 127 18.13 -22.03 -3.49
CA THR A 127 18.04 -23.41 -3.03
C THR A 127 17.21 -23.45 -1.75
N ASN A 128 16.81 -24.63 -1.28
CA ASN A 128 16.02 -24.78 -0.05
C ASN A 128 16.73 -24.23 1.21
N TYR A 129 18.05 -24.02 1.16
CA TYR A 129 18.86 -23.56 2.30
C TYR A 129 19.27 -22.08 2.22
N THR A 130 18.80 -21.32 1.22
CA THR A 130 19.16 -19.90 1.11
C THR A 130 18.55 -19.11 2.26
N LYS A 131 19.40 -18.61 3.16
CA LYS A 131 19.00 -17.79 4.33
C LYS A 131 19.16 -16.27 4.10
N ILE A 132 19.47 -15.88 2.87
CA ILE A 132 19.76 -14.49 2.52
C ILE A 132 18.45 -13.70 2.49
N TRP A 133 18.42 -12.57 3.20
CA TRP A 133 17.18 -11.84 3.47
C TRP A 133 16.61 -11.06 2.27
N TRP A 134 17.47 -10.65 1.33
CA TRP A 134 17.07 -9.92 0.12
C TRP A 134 16.75 -10.85 -1.05
N VAL A 135 16.94 -12.16 -0.90
CA VAL A 135 16.65 -13.15 -1.94
C VAL A 135 15.24 -13.68 -1.73
N PRO A 136 14.36 -13.64 -2.74
CA PRO A 136 13.02 -14.21 -2.61
C PRO A 136 13.11 -15.72 -2.39
N ASN A 137 12.22 -16.24 -1.54
CA ASN A 137 12.08 -17.68 -1.28
C ASN A 137 10.69 -18.21 -1.64
N VAL A 138 9.76 -17.33 -2.01
CA VAL A 138 8.39 -17.69 -2.41
C VAL A 138 7.91 -16.89 -3.62
N VAL A 139 6.96 -17.49 -4.34
CA VAL A 139 6.02 -16.78 -5.22
C VAL A 139 4.71 -16.63 -4.46
N VAL A 140 4.18 -15.42 -4.42
CA VAL A 140 2.87 -15.11 -3.86
C VAL A 140 1.90 -14.88 -5.01
N ALA A 141 0.85 -15.68 -5.06
CA ALA A 141 -0.21 -15.55 -6.02
C ALA A 141 -1.43 -14.90 -5.36
N HIS A 142 -1.85 -13.76 -5.88
CA HIS A 142 -3.15 -13.14 -5.59
C HIS A 142 -4.13 -13.69 -6.62
N GLN A 143 -5.11 -14.45 -6.15
CA GLN A 143 -6.10 -15.15 -6.96
C GLN A 143 -7.51 -14.84 -6.45
N LYS A 144 -8.51 -15.27 -7.22
CA LYS A 144 -9.94 -15.21 -6.87
C LYS A 144 -10.25 -15.68 -5.45
N GLU A 145 -9.69 -16.83 -5.07
CA GLU A 145 -9.96 -17.47 -3.77
C GLU A 145 -9.12 -16.87 -2.63
N GLY A 146 -8.26 -15.88 -2.90
CA GLY A 146 -7.37 -15.25 -1.93
C GLY A 146 -5.89 -15.37 -2.29
N ILE A 147 -5.05 -15.64 -1.29
CA ILE A 147 -3.59 -15.66 -1.45
C ILE A 147 -3.03 -17.07 -1.33
N GLU A 148 -2.26 -17.49 -2.32
CA GLU A 148 -1.49 -18.72 -2.28
C GLU A 148 0.01 -18.42 -2.28
N VAL A 149 0.73 -19.03 -1.35
CA VAL A 149 2.18 -18.84 -1.22
C VAL A 149 2.88 -20.13 -1.62
N LEU A 150 3.69 -20.06 -2.67
CA LEU A 150 4.41 -21.19 -3.26
C LEU A 150 5.89 -21.07 -2.95
N HIS A 151 6.50 -22.11 -2.37
CA HIS A 151 7.93 -22.10 -2.07
C HIS A 151 8.78 -22.31 -3.33
N LEU A 152 9.64 -21.34 -3.66
CA LEU A 152 10.37 -21.28 -4.95
C LEU A 152 11.22 -22.53 -5.22
N ALA A 153 11.93 -23.02 -4.20
CA ALA A 153 12.88 -24.12 -4.39
C ALA A 153 12.21 -25.50 -4.46
N SER A 154 11.00 -25.66 -3.91
CA SER A 154 10.31 -26.96 -3.88
C SER A 154 9.08 -27.03 -4.79
N GLY A 155 8.57 -25.87 -5.24
CA GLY A 155 7.31 -25.75 -5.98
C GLY A 155 6.06 -26.09 -5.15
N ARG A 156 6.20 -26.35 -3.85
CA ARG A 156 5.08 -26.73 -2.97
C ARG A 156 4.41 -25.51 -2.38
N THR A 157 3.10 -25.58 -2.17
CA THR A 157 2.34 -24.59 -1.41
C THR A 157 2.84 -24.57 0.04
N ALA A 158 3.33 -23.40 0.46
CA ALA A 158 3.79 -23.15 1.82
C ALA A 158 2.61 -22.82 2.73
N CYS A 159 1.65 -22.02 2.26
CA CYS A 159 0.36 -21.81 2.89
C CYS A 159 -0.63 -21.20 1.87
N LYS A 160 -1.93 -21.41 2.11
CA LYS A 160 -3.04 -20.78 1.37
C LYS A 160 -3.93 -20.03 2.36
N LEU A 161 -4.27 -18.79 2.05
CA LEU A 161 -5.17 -17.94 2.82
C LEU A 161 -6.40 -17.63 1.96
N HIS A 162 -7.53 -18.20 2.35
CA HIS A 162 -8.79 -17.94 1.66
C HIS A 162 -9.30 -16.54 2.03
N LEU A 163 -9.58 -15.72 1.02
CA LEU A 163 -10.13 -14.38 1.16
C LEU A 163 -11.39 -14.29 0.31
N GLN A 164 -12.32 -13.43 0.74
CA GLN A 164 -13.55 -13.21 0.00
C GLN A 164 -13.28 -12.44 -1.29
N GLU A 165 -14.04 -12.81 -2.33
CA GLU A 165 -14.05 -12.13 -3.61
C GLU A 165 -14.66 -10.74 -3.49
N GLY A 166 -14.14 -9.80 -4.27
CA GLY A 166 -14.56 -8.40 -4.21
C GLY A 166 -14.01 -7.66 -2.99
N GLY A 167 -13.95 -6.34 -3.11
CA GLY A 167 -13.46 -5.47 -2.04
C GLY A 167 -11.93 -5.51 -1.86
N LEU A 168 -11.49 -4.96 -0.73
CA LEU A 168 -10.09 -4.72 -0.41
C LEU A 168 -9.71 -5.43 0.89
N HIS A 169 -8.66 -6.23 0.85
CA HIS A 169 -8.07 -6.89 2.02
C HIS A 169 -6.72 -6.24 2.36
N ALA A 170 -6.64 -5.57 3.52
CA ALA A 170 -5.44 -4.89 4.03
C ALA A 170 -5.55 -4.61 5.54
N ASP A 171 -4.49 -4.14 6.19
CA ASP A 171 -4.45 -3.81 7.63
C ASP A 171 -4.72 -2.31 7.83
N ILE A 172 -5.93 -1.86 7.48
CA ILE A 172 -6.21 -0.45 7.24
C ILE A 172 -5.95 0.41 8.49
N ASN A 173 -6.19 -0.14 9.69
CA ASN A 173 -6.00 0.54 10.97
C ASN A 173 -4.59 0.37 11.57
N GLY A 174 -3.73 -0.48 10.99
CA GLY A 174 -2.36 -0.68 11.41
C GLY A 174 -2.16 -1.53 12.67
N ASP A 175 -3.17 -2.27 13.13
CA ASP A 175 -3.08 -3.18 14.29
C ASP A 175 -2.41 -4.54 13.94
N GLY A 176 -2.16 -4.75 12.65
CA GLY A 176 -1.53 -5.93 12.09
C GLY A 176 -2.48 -7.12 11.93
N VAL A 177 -3.78 -6.95 12.09
CA VAL A 177 -4.84 -7.88 11.68
C VAL A 177 -5.21 -7.57 10.23
N LEU A 178 -5.70 -8.57 9.51
CA LEU A 178 -6.16 -8.36 8.14
C LEU A 178 -7.62 -7.93 8.19
N ASP A 179 -7.91 -6.79 7.58
CA ASP A 179 -9.23 -6.19 7.46
C ASP A 179 -9.77 -6.37 6.04
N HIS A 180 -11.09 -6.36 5.93
CA HIS A 180 -11.81 -6.42 4.67
C HIS A 180 -12.74 -5.21 4.53
N VAL A 181 -12.57 -4.46 3.44
CA VAL A 181 -13.43 -3.33 3.09
C VAL A 181 -14.26 -3.69 1.87
N GLN A 182 -15.57 -3.57 2.00
CA GLN A 182 -16.53 -3.75 0.94
C GLN A 182 -17.29 -2.44 0.69
N ALA A 183 -17.53 -2.14 -0.59
CA ALA A 183 -18.37 -1.02 -1.02
C ALA A 183 -19.60 -1.55 -1.77
N VAL A 184 -20.75 -0.94 -1.53
CA VAL A 184 -22.03 -1.34 -2.14
C VAL A 184 -22.57 -0.22 -3.04
N GLY A 185 -22.83 -0.57 -4.30
CA GLY A 185 -23.48 0.29 -5.29
C GLY A 185 -25.00 0.05 -5.40
N GLY A 186 -25.62 0.67 -6.39
CA GLY A 186 -27.04 0.61 -6.76
C GLY A 186 -27.51 -0.70 -7.38
N ASN A 187 -26.65 -1.33 -8.19
CA ASN A 187 -26.90 -2.61 -8.85
C ASN A 187 -26.31 -3.81 -8.10
N GLY A 188 -25.75 -3.61 -6.91
CA GLY A 188 -25.30 -4.68 -6.04
C GLY A 188 -26.51 -5.41 -5.46
N ALA A 189 -26.84 -6.57 -6.01
CA ALA A 189 -27.80 -7.51 -5.44
C ALA A 189 -27.65 -7.55 -3.92
N GLU A 190 -28.77 -7.40 -3.18
CA GLU A 190 -28.89 -7.43 -1.71
C GLU A 190 -27.70 -8.16 -1.04
N GLN A 191 -26.59 -7.44 -0.85
CA GLN A 191 -25.35 -8.08 -0.46
C GLN A 191 -25.36 -8.10 1.05
N THR A 192 -25.72 -9.25 1.61
CA THR A 192 -25.65 -9.50 3.05
C THR A 192 -24.20 -9.31 3.48
N VAL A 193 -23.94 -8.30 4.30
CA VAL A 193 -22.61 -8.04 4.84
C VAL A 193 -22.19 -9.22 5.70
N VAL A 194 -20.93 -9.59 5.57
CA VAL A 194 -20.26 -10.70 6.28
C VAL A 194 -20.26 -10.53 7.81
N SER A 195 -20.76 -9.40 8.33
CA SER A 195 -20.80 -9.08 9.76
C SER A 195 -21.88 -9.82 10.55
N GLY A 196 -22.58 -10.79 9.95
CA GLY A 196 -23.60 -11.60 10.64
C GLY A 196 -24.88 -10.85 11.00
N SER A 197 -25.04 -9.59 10.58
CA SER A 197 -26.31 -8.87 10.63
C SER A 197 -27.05 -9.02 9.30
N MET A 198 -28.35 -9.25 9.36
CA MET A 198 -29.23 -9.35 8.18
C MET A 198 -29.56 -7.97 7.57
N ASP A 199 -28.76 -6.94 7.88
CA ASP A 199 -29.06 -5.58 7.46
C ASP A 199 -28.64 -5.38 6.00
N VAL A 200 -29.64 -5.21 5.13
CA VAL A 200 -29.43 -4.86 3.73
C VAL A 200 -28.78 -3.47 3.67
N LEU A 201 -27.54 -3.40 3.19
CA LEU A 201 -26.86 -2.13 3.03
C LEU A 201 -27.57 -1.29 1.98
N ARG A 202 -27.65 0.02 2.28
CA ARG A 202 -28.11 1.00 1.31
C ARG A 202 -27.07 1.12 0.18
N PRO A 203 -27.51 1.42 -1.05
CA PRO A 203 -26.57 1.82 -2.09
C PRO A 203 -25.71 3.01 -1.65
N CYS A 204 -24.49 3.06 -2.16
CA CYS A 204 -23.48 4.06 -1.81
C CYS A 204 -23.00 4.01 -0.36
N TRP A 205 -22.72 2.79 0.11
CA TRP A 205 -22.27 2.55 1.48
C TRP A 205 -21.01 1.70 1.50
N ALA A 206 -20.11 2.00 2.44
CA ALA A 206 -18.88 1.26 2.70
C ALA A 206 -18.96 0.58 4.06
N VAL A 207 -18.47 -0.64 4.15
CA VAL A 207 -18.28 -1.36 5.42
C VAL A 207 -16.87 -1.91 5.48
N ALA A 208 -16.18 -1.65 6.58
CA ALA A 208 -14.91 -2.25 6.92
C ALA A 208 -15.08 -3.22 8.10
N THR A 209 -14.46 -4.39 7.99
CA THR A 209 -14.48 -5.44 9.00
C THR A 209 -13.07 -5.91 9.30
N SER A 210 -12.80 -6.36 10.52
CA SER A 210 -11.49 -6.87 10.93
C SER A 210 -11.53 -8.38 11.18
N GLY A 211 -10.48 -9.05 10.73
CA GLY A 211 -10.23 -10.48 10.91
C GLY A 211 -10.60 -11.34 9.70
N VAL A 212 -9.85 -12.44 9.55
CA VAL A 212 -10.16 -13.50 8.59
C VAL A 212 -10.23 -14.84 9.35
N PRO A 213 -11.43 -15.43 9.54
CA PRO A 213 -12.76 -14.91 9.20
C PRO A 213 -13.13 -13.67 10.03
N VAL A 214 -14.11 -12.91 9.56
CA VAL A 214 -14.56 -11.63 10.15
C VAL A 214 -14.93 -11.81 11.62
N ARG A 215 -14.49 -10.84 12.45
CA ARG A 215 -14.69 -10.85 13.91
C ARG A 215 -15.44 -9.64 14.40
N GLU A 216 -15.15 -8.50 13.81
CA GLU A 216 -15.70 -7.22 14.24
C GLU A 216 -15.87 -6.29 13.04
N GLN A 217 -16.82 -5.38 13.15
CA GLN A 217 -16.99 -4.29 12.20
C GLN A 217 -16.19 -3.08 12.67
N LEU A 218 -15.28 -2.60 11.83
CA LEU A 218 -14.46 -1.42 12.10
C LEU A 218 -15.28 -0.14 11.89
N PHE A 219 -15.95 -0.02 10.74
CA PHE A 219 -16.80 1.12 10.45
C PHE A 219 -17.85 0.84 9.38
N ASN A 220 -18.86 1.72 9.35
CA ASN A 220 -19.85 1.83 8.30
C ASN A 220 -20.00 3.31 7.90
N ALA A 221 -19.94 3.63 6.61
CA ALA A 221 -19.98 5.03 6.17
C ALA A 221 -20.67 5.19 4.81
N SER A 222 -21.34 6.32 4.61
CA SER A 222 -21.91 6.72 3.33
C SER A 222 -20.82 7.25 2.40
N ILE A 223 -20.75 6.71 1.18
CA ILE A 223 -19.73 7.11 0.20
C ILE A 223 -20.14 8.41 -0.52
N CYS A 224 -21.43 8.57 -0.85
CA CYS A 224 -21.94 9.67 -1.68
C CYS A 224 -22.26 10.94 -0.87
N HIS A 225 -22.66 10.78 0.39
CA HIS A 225 -23.14 11.89 1.21
C HIS A 225 -22.45 11.87 2.56
N HIS A 226 -21.49 12.78 2.78
CA HIS A 226 -20.98 13.02 4.12
C HIS A 226 -21.87 14.04 4.85
N SER A 227 -22.52 13.61 5.94
CA SER A 227 -23.13 14.53 6.91
C SER A 227 -22.21 14.63 8.13
N PRO A 228 -21.65 15.82 8.43
CA PRO A 228 -20.79 16.00 9.61
C PRO A 228 -21.56 15.88 10.94
N PHE A 229 -22.90 15.83 10.91
CA PHE A 229 -23.75 15.63 12.08
C PHE A 229 -24.41 14.25 12.02
N ASN A 230 -23.82 13.26 12.70
CA ASN A 230 -24.35 11.90 12.88
C ASN A 230 -25.56 11.80 13.84
N PHE A 231 -26.39 12.85 13.96
CA PHE A 231 -27.45 12.91 14.99
C PHE A 231 -28.77 12.22 14.61
N LEU A 232 -28.96 11.76 13.37
CA LEU A 232 -30.21 11.13 12.94
C LEU A 232 -29.93 9.93 12.02
N GLN A 233 -29.48 8.81 12.61
CA GLN A 233 -29.38 7.55 11.88
C GLN A 233 -30.71 6.75 11.84
N HIS A 234 -31.81 7.34 12.30
CA HIS A 234 -33.15 6.74 12.20
C HIS A 234 -34.13 7.71 11.55
N GLY A 235 -34.08 7.73 10.22
CA GLY A 235 -35.15 8.22 9.35
C GLY A 235 -35.09 9.71 9.02
N GLU A 236 -34.66 10.03 7.80
CA GLU A 236 -35.30 11.10 7.02
C GLU A 236 -35.27 10.73 5.53
N PHE A 237 -36.39 10.17 5.07
CA PHE A 237 -36.89 10.52 3.75
C PHE A 237 -37.50 11.93 3.86
N SER A 238 -37.33 12.72 2.81
CA SER A 238 -37.93 14.04 2.56
C SER A 238 -37.16 15.29 3.04
N ARG A 239 -36.36 15.88 2.13
CA ARG A 239 -36.63 17.21 1.52
C ARG A 239 -35.41 17.69 0.74
N TYR A 240 -35.25 17.19 -0.49
CA TYR A 240 -34.76 18.04 -1.57
C TYR A 240 -35.74 17.90 -2.74
N TYR A 241 -36.41 19.01 -3.02
CA TYR A 241 -37.29 19.20 -4.17
C TYR A 241 -36.54 18.82 -5.46
N GLY A 242 -37.03 17.83 -6.22
CA GLY A 242 -36.88 17.82 -7.68
C GLY A 242 -36.02 16.73 -8.35
N ARG A 243 -35.22 15.94 -7.64
CA ARG A 243 -34.56 14.75 -8.24
C ARG A 243 -34.45 13.64 -7.20
N THR A 244 -35.26 12.59 -7.33
CA THR A 244 -34.86 11.27 -6.85
C THR A 244 -33.56 10.96 -7.59
N ALA A 245 -32.40 11.13 -6.94
CA ALA A 245 -31.15 10.69 -7.53
C ALA A 245 -31.36 9.20 -7.84
N ASP A 246 -31.31 8.84 -9.11
CA ASP A 246 -31.49 7.45 -9.52
C ASP A 246 -30.32 6.66 -8.92
N VAL A 247 -30.56 6.03 -7.78
CA VAL A 247 -29.52 5.30 -7.05
C VAL A 247 -29.34 3.91 -7.65
N THR A 248 -30.25 3.45 -8.52
CA THR A 248 -30.21 2.12 -9.12
C THR A 248 -29.04 2.00 -10.11
N SER A 249 -28.74 3.06 -10.86
CA SER A 249 -27.61 3.12 -11.80
C SER A 249 -26.26 3.47 -11.16
N LEU A 250 -26.21 3.65 -9.84
CA LEU A 250 -24.98 4.02 -9.15
C LEU A 250 -24.05 2.81 -9.03
N GLU A 251 -22.78 2.97 -9.35
CA GLU A 251 -21.77 1.93 -9.18
C GLU A 251 -20.59 2.49 -8.39
N VAL A 252 -19.97 1.63 -7.58
CA VAL A 252 -18.80 1.98 -6.78
C VAL A 252 -17.69 0.99 -7.14
N ALA A 253 -16.51 1.50 -7.49
CA ALA A 253 -15.36 0.66 -7.80
C ALA A 253 -14.80 0.00 -6.53
N THR A 254 -13.99 -1.06 -6.68
CA THR A 254 -13.23 -1.61 -5.55
C THR A 254 -12.44 -0.53 -4.84
N PRO A 255 -12.53 -0.45 -3.50
CA PRO A 255 -11.77 0.52 -2.75
C PRO A 255 -10.27 0.26 -2.86
N ILE A 256 -9.49 1.34 -2.80
CA ILE A 256 -8.02 1.26 -2.76
C ILE A 256 -7.50 1.82 -1.45
N LEU A 257 -6.34 1.32 -1.02
CA LEU A 257 -5.63 1.83 0.16
C LEU A 257 -4.53 2.79 -0.30
N ILE A 258 -4.55 4.03 0.20
CA ILE A 258 -3.43 4.95 0.11
C ILE A 258 -2.66 4.89 1.43
N PRO A 259 -1.42 4.35 1.44
CA PRO A 259 -0.63 4.29 2.64
C PRO A 259 -0.38 5.68 3.23
N ARG A 260 -0.69 5.85 4.51
CA ARG A 260 -0.35 7.08 5.25
C ARG A 260 0.99 6.87 5.96
N SER A 261 1.78 7.93 6.07
CA SER A 261 2.97 7.94 6.92
C SER A 261 2.64 8.75 8.16
N ASP A 262 2.22 8.08 9.22
CA ASP A 262 1.93 8.69 10.53
C ASP A 262 3.19 8.84 11.43
N GLY A 263 4.38 8.52 10.89
CA GLY A 263 5.65 8.58 11.62
C GLY A 263 5.89 7.37 12.53
N HIS A 264 4.93 6.48 12.66
CA HIS A 264 5.12 5.18 13.29
C HIS A 264 5.66 4.18 12.27
N ARG A 265 6.46 3.22 12.75
CA ARG A 265 6.93 2.10 11.92
C ARG A 265 5.81 1.06 11.77
N HIS A 266 4.71 1.45 11.15
CA HIS A 266 3.82 0.47 10.55
C HIS A 266 4.60 -0.25 9.45
N ARG A 267 4.30 -1.54 9.26
CA ARG A 267 4.97 -2.30 8.22
C ARG A 267 4.48 -1.78 6.86
N LYS A 268 5.37 -1.87 5.87
CA LYS A 268 5.20 -1.30 4.52
C LYS A 268 3.74 -1.39 4.04
N GLY A 269 3.11 -0.23 3.86
CA GLY A 269 1.85 -0.10 3.14
C GLY A 269 0.61 -0.69 3.82
N SER A 270 0.67 -1.06 5.11
CA SER A 270 -0.41 -1.82 5.74
C SER A 270 -1.58 -0.95 6.17
N HIS A 271 -1.32 0.22 6.76
CA HIS A 271 -2.31 1.21 7.21
C HIS A 271 -2.41 2.42 6.29
N GLY A 272 -3.58 3.08 6.27
CA GLY A 272 -3.77 4.28 5.46
C GLY A 272 -5.22 4.67 5.26
N ASP A 273 -5.42 5.55 4.28
CA ASP A 273 -6.74 6.04 3.90
C ASP A 273 -7.36 5.12 2.86
N VAL A 274 -8.63 4.82 3.03
CA VAL A 274 -9.42 4.03 2.09
C VAL A 274 -10.16 4.99 1.18
N ILE A 275 -9.95 4.82 -0.12
CA ILE A 275 -10.52 5.66 -1.15
C ILE A 275 -11.62 4.91 -1.89
N PHE A 276 -12.74 5.59 -2.08
CA PHE A 276 -13.90 5.10 -2.81
C PHE A 276 -14.12 5.98 -4.03
N LEU A 277 -14.40 5.38 -5.18
CA LEU A 277 -14.69 6.07 -6.43
C LEU A 277 -16.06 5.59 -6.93
N THR A 278 -16.94 6.53 -7.30
CA THR A 278 -18.27 6.24 -7.88
C THR A 278 -18.27 6.48 -9.38
N ASN A 279 -19.18 5.82 -10.11
CA ASN A 279 -19.28 5.93 -11.57
C ASN A 279 -19.64 7.33 -12.09
N ARG A 280 -19.98 8.23 -11.17
CA ARG A 280 -20.22 9.66 -11.41
C ARG A 280 -18.97 10.51 -11.24
N GLY A 281 -17.82 9.89 -10.97
CA GLY A 281 -16.54 10.57 -10.75
C GLY A 281 -16.37 11.15 -9.35
N GLU A 282 -17.25 10.82 -8.40
CA GLU A 282 -17.09 11.25 -7.00
C GLU A 282 -16.04 10.36 -6.32
N VAL A 283 -15.03 11.00 -5.71
CA VAL A 283 -13.97 10.34 -4.95
C VAL A 283 -14.07 10.75 -3.49
N THR A 284 -14.19 9.78 -2.60
CA THR A 284 -14.31 10.00 -1.16
C THR A 284 -13.18 9.29 -0.42
N SER A 285 -12.56 9.97 0.54
CA SER A 285 -11.48 9.43 1.36
C SER A 285 -11.89 9.31 2.83
N TYR A 286 -11.67 8.13 3.40
CA TYR A 286 -11.88 7.84 4.81
C TYR A 286 -10.61 7.30 5.45
N SER A 287 -10.31 7.75 6.67
CA SER A 287 -9.32 7.11 7.51
C SER A 287 -10.00 6.29 8.61
N PRO A 288 -9.47 5.12 8.99
CA PRO A 288 -9.98 4.39 10.13
C PRO A 288 -9.75 5.19 11.42
N GLY A 289 -10.77 5.24 12.28
CA GLY A 289 -10.72 6.03 13.51
C GLY A 289 -9.65 5.56 14.49
N LEU A 290 -9.09 6.50 15.26
CA LEU A 290 -7.97 6.27 16.21
C LEU A 290 -8.18 5.14 17.23
N HIS A 291 -9.44 4.78 17.52
CA HIS A 291 -9.81 3.77 18.52
C HIS A 291 -10.32 2.47 17.88
N GLY A 292 -10.11 2.25 16.58
CA GLY A 292 -10.55 1.05 15.87
C GLY A 292 -12.05 0.99 15.59
N HIS A 293 -12.79 2.06 15.92
CA HIS A 293 -14.23 2.18 15.68
C HIS A 293 -14.53 3.50 14.97
N GLY A 294 -15.23 3.41 13.84
CA GLY A 294 -15.67 4.56 13.04
C GLY A 294 -14.74 4.92 11.88
N ALA A 295 -15.31 5.68 10.94
CA ALA A 295 -14.60 6.22 9.78
C ALA A 295 -14.49 7.74 9.92
N ASP A 296 -13.27 8.25 9.98
CA ASP A 296 -13.00 9.68 9.98
C ASP A 296 -12.94 10.16 8.52
N TRP A 297 -13.92 10.97 8.13
CA TRP A 297 -13.95 11.57 6.80
C TRP A 297 -12.77 12.53 6.61
N GLN A 298 -12.03 12.40 5.51
CA GLN A 298 -10.88 13.24 5.21
C GLN A 298 -11.22 14.31 4.18
N TRP A 299 -11.75 13.89 3.03
CA TRP A 299 -12.11 14.78 1.93
C TRP A 299 -13.03 14.06 0.92
N GLN A 300 -13.72 14.85 0.10
CA GLN A 300 -14.50 14.38 -1.03
C GLN A 300 -14.31 15.36 -2.20
N LEU A 301 -14.18 14.82 -3.41
CA LEU A 301 -14.03 15.61 -4.64
C LEU A 301 -14.82 14.98 -5.78
N THR A 302 -15.06 15.75 -6.84
CA THR A 302 -15.71 15.26 -8.06
C THR A 302 -14.76 15.45 -9.24
N THR A 303 -14.56 14.39 -10.01
CA THR A 303 -13.72 14.33 -11.21
C THR A 303 -14.58 14.16 -12.47
N GLY A 304 -13.97 14.37 -13.65
CA GLY A 304 -14.61 14.08 -14.94
C GLY A 304 -14.62 12.59 -15.31
N ALA A 305 -13.89 11.74 -14.56
CA ALA A 305 -13.78 10.31 -14.83
C ALA A 305 -15.11 9.60 -14.50
N THR A 306 -15.81 9.15 -15.53
CA THR A 306 -17.11 8.48 -15.42
C THR A 306 -17.10 7.19 -16.23
N TRP A 307 -17.75 6.15 -15.71
CA TRP A 307 -17.85 4.84 -16.37
C TRP A 307 -19.26 4.26 -16.27
N SER A 308 -19.52 3.21 -17.03
CA SER A 308 -20.74 2.42 -16.88
C SER A 308 -20.49 0.96 -17.27
N ASN A 309 -21.08 0.00 -16.54
CA ASN A 309 -21.01 -1.41 -16.93
C ASN A 309 -22.02 -1.80 -18.03
N LEU A 310 -22.80 -0.85 -18.57
CA LEU A 310 -23.73 -1.11 -19.67
C LEU A 310 -22.94 -1.25 -20.99
N PRO A 311 -23.20 -2.29 -21.81
CA PRO A 311 -22.55 -2.47 -23.11
C PRO A 311 -23.04 -1.39 -24.07
N SER A 312 -22.41 -0.22 -24.00
CA SER A 312 -22.61 0.86 -24.96
C SER A 312 -21.23 1.30 -25.47
N PRO A 313 -21.06 1.44 -26.80
CA PRO A 313 -19.77 1.73 -27.44
C PRO A 313 -19.22 3.14 -27.18
N SER A 314 -19.78 3.87 -26.20
CA SER A 314 -19.55 5.30 -25.98
C SER A 314 -19.61 5.72 -24.50
N ALA A 315 -19.61 4.79 -23.54
CA ALA A 315 -19.71 5.13 -22.12
C ALA A 315 -18.56 4.53 -21.29
N GLY A 316 -17.45 5.25 -21.23
CA GLY A 316 -16.40 5.04 -20.22
C GLY A 316 -15.04 5.56 -20.66
N ASP A 317 -14.49 6.47 -19.86
CA ASP A 317 -13.04 6.61 -19.62
C ASP A 317 -12.19 7.29 -20.71
N GLN A 318 -12.56 8.51 -21.10
CA GLN A 318 -11.69 9.40 -21.90
C GLN A 318 -10.69 10.20 -21.07
N GLU A 319 -10.74 10.15 -19.73
CA GLU A 319 -9.90 10.98 -18.86
C GLU A 319 -9.33 10.19 -17.69
N ALA A 320 -8.04 10.39 -17.41
CA ALA A 320 -7.36 9.99 -16.19
C ALA A 320 -7.05 11.23 -15.34
N VAL A 321 -7.35 11.19 -14.05
CA VAL A 321 -7.11 12.31 -13.13
C VAL A 321 -6.11 11.89 -12.08
N VAL A 322 -5.04 12.67 -11.92
CA VAL A 322 -4.04 12.47 -10.86
C VAL A 322 -4.47 13.29 -9.65
N ILE A 323 -4.65 12.63 -8.51
CA ILE A 323 -5.12 13.26 -7.27
C ILE A 323 -4.00 13.18 -6.23
N SER A 324 -3.78 14.27 -5.49
CA SER A 324 -2.86 14.29 -4.36
C SER A 324 -3.44 13.52 -3.16
N PRO A 325 -2.61 12.97 -2.25
CA PRO A 325 -3.12 12.33 -1.04
C PRO A 325 -4.04 13.22 -0.19
N GLY A 326 -3.92 14.54 -0.30
CA GLY A 326 -4.76 15.53 0.38
C GLY A 326 -6.08 15.85 -0.33
N GLY A 327 -6.41 15.17 -1.43
CA GLY A 327 -7.68 15.38 -2.14
C GLY A 327 -7.70 16.54 -3.11
N SER A 328 -6.53 16.98 -3.62
CA SER A 328 -6.46 17.99 -4.68
C SER A 328 -6.15 17.37 -6.05
N PRO A 329 -6.92 17.66 -7.12
CA PRO A 329 -6.55 17.24 -8.46
C PRO A 329 -5.27 17.97 -8.89
N LEU A 330 -4.27 17.22 -9.34
CA LEU A 330 -2.97 17.73 -9.78
C LEU A 330 -2.92 17.94 -11.29
N THR A 331 -3.46 16.98 -12.05
CA THR A 331 -3.54 17.05 -13.51
C THR A 331 -4.59 16.10 -14.05
N THR A 332 -5.05 16.36 -15.26
CA THR A 332 -5.96 15.50 -16.02
C THR A 332 -5.29 15.16 -17.35
N VAL A 333 -5.40 13.89 -17.75
CA VAL A 333 -4.81 13.33 -18.95
C VAL A 333 -5.92 12.72 -19.79
N ASP A 334 -6.08 13.21 -21.02
CA ASP A 334 -7.02 12.60 -21.95
C ASP A 334 -6.46 11.27 -22.44
N LEU A 335 -7.21 10.19 -22.20
CA LEU A 335 -6.82 8.85 -22.58
C LEU A 335 -7.14 8.63 -24.08
N PRO A 336 -6.20 8.05 -24.85
CA PRO A 336 -6.37 7.81 -26.28
C PRO A 336 -7.41 6.71 -26.58
N GLY A 337 -7.77 5.92 -25.57
CA GLY A 337 -8.77 4.86 -25.63
C GLY A 337 -8.94 4.19 -24.26
N THR A 338 -9.95 3.33 -24.15
CA THR A 338 -10.25 2.62 -22.90
C THR A 338 -9.09 1.69 -22.51
N PRO A 339 -8.62 1.76 -21.24
CA PRO A 339 -7.60 0.83 -20.76
C PRO A 339 -8.11 -0.61 -20.76
N THR A 340 -7.31 -1.54 -21.27
CA THR A 340 -7.61 -2.99 -21.21
C THR A 340 -7.00 -3.66 -19.99
N HIS A 341 -6.04 -3.01 -19.35
CA HIS A 341 -5.30 -3.52 -18.19
C HIS A 341 -5.23 -2.43 -17.13
N ALA A 342 -4.96 -2.83 -15.88
CA ALA A 342 -4.62 -1.90 -14.83
C ALA A 342 -3.44 -1.00 -15.26
N LEU A 343 -3.52 0.28 -14.85
CA LEU A 343 -2.47 1.26 -15.12
C LEU A 343 -1.14 0.80 -14.51
N ILE A 344 -0.08 0.83 -15.32
CA ILE A 344 1.27 0.46 -14.88
C ILE A 344 2.01 1.75 -14.53
N CYS A 345 2.35 1.91 -13.25
CA CYS A 345 3.08 3.06 -12.74
C CYS A 345 4.54 2.65 -12.47
N GLU A 346 5.45 2.97 -13.38
CA GLU A 346 6.87 2.60 -13.32
C GLU A 346 7.73 3.71 -13.91
N ASP A 347 8.96 3.87 -13.42
CA ASP A 347 9.93 4.82 -13.97
C ASP A 347 10.61 4.21 -15.20
N PHE A 348 9.95 4.26 -16.37
CA PHE A 348 10.50 3.72 -17.61
C PHE A 348 11.48 4.68 -18.29
N SER A 349 11.41 5.98 -17.96
CA SER A 349 12.35 6.98 -18.46
C SER A 349 13.67 7.05 -17.66
N ASN A 350 13.72 6.42 -16.48
CA ASN A 350 14.81 6.45 -15.52
C ASN A 350 15.15 7.88 -15.03
N ASP A 351 14.16 8.76 -14.93
CA ASP A 351 14.35 10.14 -14.46
C ASP A 351 14.08 10.29 -12.94
N GLY A 352 13.69 9.18 -12.28
CA GLY A 352 13.36 9.13 -10.86
C GLY A 352 11.94 9.59 -10.54
N LEU A 353 11.07 9.78 -11.54
CA LEU A 353 9.66 10.09 -11.39
C LEU A 353 8.79 8.89 -11.79
N THR A 354 7.53 8.92 -11.38
CA THR A 354 6.59 7.86 -11.73
C THR A 354 6.01 8.16 -13.10
N ASP A 355 6.40 7.36 -14.09
CA ASP A 355 5.76 7.39 -15.40
C ASP A 355 4.55 6.45 -15.42
N LEU A 356 3.65 6.68 -16.38
CA LEU A 356 2.41 5.95 -16.52
C LEU A 356 2.36 5.25 -17.87
N ILE A 357 2.11 3.95 -17.86
CA ILE A 357 1.86 3.16 -19.08
C ILE A 357 0.39 2.75 -19.12
N VAL A 358 -0.27 3.11 -20.22
CA VAL A 358 -1.66 2.79 -20.53
C VAL A 358 -1.70 1.81 -21.69
N VAL A 359 -2.27 0.62 -21.45
CA VAL A 359 -2.47 -0.40 -22.49
C VAL A 359 -3.91 -0.32 -22.96
N THR A 360 -4.12 -0.11 -24.26
CA THR A 360 -5.44 -0.03 -24.90
C THR A 360 -5.52 -1.06 -26.02
N PRO A 361 -6.70 -1.30 -26.63
CA PRO A 361 -6.79 -2.19 -27.79
C PRO A 361 -6.01 -1.68 -29.02
N SER A 362 -5.82 -0.36 -29.16
CA SER A 362 -5.13 0.25 -30.30
C SER A 362 -3.61 0.31 -30.14
N GLY A 363 -3.09 0.22 -28.91
CA GLY A 363 -1.66 0.28 -28.65
C GLY A 363 -1.31 0.53 -27.18
N VAL A 364 -0.01 0.68 -26.95
CA VAL A 364 0.57 1.01 -25.64
C VAL A 364 1.05 2.45 -25.66
N TYR A 365 0.60 3.24 -24.69
CA TYR A 365 0.91 4.65 -24.55
C TYR A 365 1.68 4.88 -23.25
N GLY A 366 2.77 5.65 -23.31
CA GLY A 366 3.57 6.04 -22.15
C GLY A 366 3.46 7.54 -21.90
N PHE A 367 3.11 7.92 -20.68
CA PHE A 367 3.06 9.30 -20.21
C PHE A 367 4.21 9.52 -19.23
N VAL A 368 5.07 10.49 -19.54
CA VAL A 368 6.23 10.83 -18.71
C VAL A 368 5.89 12.00 -17.81
N GLN A 369 6.20 11.89 -16.52
CA GLN A 369 5.94 12.96 -15.57
C GLN A 369 7.02 14.05 -15.70
N THR A 370 6.66 15.26 -16.12
CA THR A 370 7.61 16.39 -16.16
C THR A 370 7.45 17.32 -14.97
N ARG A 371 8.53 17.62 -14.24
CA ARG A 371 8.54 18.69 -13.24
C ARG A 371 8.53 20.05 -13.92
N GLN A 372 7.44 20.79 -13.78
CA GLN A 372 7.43 22.22 -14.13
C GLN A 372 7.90 23.03 -12.91
N PRO A 373 9.08 23.70 -12.97
CA PRO A 373 9.47 24.61 -11.91
C PRO A 373 8.44 25.75 -11.84
N GLY A 374 7.86 25.96 -10.65
CA GLY A 374 6.80 26.94 -10.46
C GLY A 374 7.25 28.33 -10.90
N ALA A 375 6.66 28.84 -11.99
CA ALA A 375 6.99 30.16 -12.55
C ALA A 375 6.84 31.30 -11.53
N LEU A 376 5.99 31.12 -10.52
CA LEU A 376 5.79 32.10 -9.43
C LEU A 376 7.05 32.28 -8.57
N PHE A 377 7.75 31.22 -8.18
CA PHE A 377 8.96 31.35 -7.36
C PHE A 377 10.11 31.96 -8.15
N PHE A 378 10.20 31.64 -9.45
CA PHE A 378 11.18 32.27 -10.32
C PHE A 378 10.88 33.75 -10.54
N SER A 379 9.62 34.09 -10.81
CA SER A 379 9.17 35.48 -11.01
C SER A 379 9.35 36.34 -9.75
N THR A 380 9.01 35.81 -8.56
CA THR A 380 9.21 36.54 -7.31
C THR A 380 10.70 36.74 -7.00
N LEU A 381 11.54 35.72 -7.23
CA LEU A 381 12.98 35.84 -7.02
C LEU A 381 13.60 36.86 -7.99
N VAL A 382 13.23 36.83 -9.26
CA VAL A 382 13.66 37.81 -10.27
C VAL A 382 13.16 39.21 -9.90
N GLY A 383 11.90 39.35 -9.47
CA GLY A 383 11.34 40.62 -8.99
C GLY A 383 12.09 41.19 -7.77
N CYS A 384 12.40 40.34 -6.78
CA CYS A 384 13.22 40.71 -5.63
C CYS A 384 14.63 41.13 -6.06
N LEU A 385 15.24 40.42 -7.01
CA LEU A 385 16.58 40.74 -7.51
C LEU A 385 16.61 42.08 -8.26
N ILE A 386 15.58 42.38 -9.06
CA ILE A 386 15.43 43.68 -9.73
C ILE A 386 15.28 44.81 -8.71
N LEU A 387 14.49 44.62 -7.65
CA LEU A 387 14.36 45.60 -6.57
C LEU A 387 15.70 45.87 -5.87
N VAL A 388 16.44 44.82 -5.52
CA VAL A 388 17.77 44.95 -4.89
C VAL A 388 18.73 45.70 -5.80
N MET A 389 18.77 45.36 -7.10
CA MET A 389 19.61 46.05 -8.07
C MET A 389 19.21 47.52 -8.23
N GLY A 390 17.91 47.84 -8.19
CA GLY A 390 17.41 49.21 -8.20
C GLY A 390 17.85 50.00 -6.97
N VAL A 391 17.76 49.41 -5.77
CA VAL A 391 18.21 50.05 -4.52
C VAL A 391 19.73 50.29 -4.55
N ILE A 392 20.52 49.31 -5.01
CA ILE A 392 21.97 49.46 -5.15
C ILE A 392 22.29 50.60 -6.13
N PHE A 393 21.64 50.64 -7.29
CA PHE A 393 21.85 51.68 -8.30
C PHE A 393 21.55 53.08 -7.75
N VAL A 394 20.41 53.25 -7.07
CA VAL A 394 20.04 54.54 -6.45
C VAL A 394 21.05 54.93 -5.36
N THR A 395 21.47 53.98 -4.53
CA THR A 395 22.43 54.24 -3.45
C THR A 395 23.80 54.63 -4.00
N GLN A 396 24.28 53.96 -5.05
CA GLN A 396 25.53 54.30 -5.74
C GLN A 396 25.46 55.67 -6.41
N HIS A 397 24.34 55.98 -7.08
CA HIS A 397 24.14 57.27 -7.73
C HIS A 397 24.10 58.44 -6.73
N LEU A 398 23.38 58.28 -5.61
CA LEU A 398 23.33 59.29 -4.54
C LEU A 398 24.68 59.46 -3.83
N ASN A 399 25.43 58.38 -3.62
CA ASN A 399 26.78 58.46 -3.04
C ASN A 399 27.80 59.07 -4.01
N SER A 400 27.64 58.87 -5.33
CA SER A 400 28.50 59.47 -6.35
C SER A 400 28.35 60.99 -6.46
N ILE A 401 27.16 61.54 -6.18
CA ILE A 401 26.90 62.99 -6.25
C ILE A 401 27.61 63.76 -5.12
N LYS A 402 27.91 63.09 -4.00
CA LYS A 402 28.56 63.72 -2.83
C LYS A 402 30.10 63.76 -2.89
N GLY A 403 30.71 63.14 -3.90
CA GLY A 403 32.15 62.85 -3.95
C GLY A 403 32.99 63.65 -4.94
N LYS A 404 32.62 64.88 -5.35
CA LYS A 404 33.54 65.77 -6.08
C LYS A 404 34.33 66.65 -5.09
N PRO A 405 35.62 66.40 -4.82
CA PRO A 405 36.44 67.32 -4.04
C PRO A 405 36.74 68.58 -4.88
N ARG A 406 36.60 69.75 -4.27
CA ARG A 406 36.98 71.05 -4.84
C ARG A 406 38.51 71.10 -5.01
N PRO A 407 39.06 71.47 -6.18
CA PRO A 407 40.50 71.68 -6.30
C PRO A 407 40.91 72.93 -5.51
N SER A 408 41.94 72.77 -4.67
CA SER A 408 42.57 73.86 -3.90
C SER A 408 43.30 74.82 -4.83
N SER A 409 42.82 76.06 -4.94
CA SER A 409 43.57 77.16 -5.54
C SER A 409 44.54 77.76 -4.51
N GLY A 410 45.85 77.56 -4.74
CA GLY A 410 46.94 78.29 -4.08
C GLY A 410 47.25 79.65 -4.76
N PRO A 411 48.25 80.40 -4.28
CA PRO A 411 48.08 81.77 -3.76
C PRO A 411 48.41 82.89 -4.77
N ARG A 412 47.98 84.11 -4.45
CA ARG A 412 48.58 85.37 -4.94
C ARG A 412 49.03 86.20 -3.75
#